data_AF-A0A1C5UKV2-F1
#
_entry.id   AF-A0A1C5UKV2-F1
#
_cell.length_a   1.000
_cell.length_b   1.000
_cell.length_c   1.000
_cell.angle_alpha   90.00
_cell.angle_beta   90.00
_cell.angle_gamma   90.00
#
_symmetry.space_group_name_H-M   'P 1'
#
loop_
_entity.id
_entity.type
_entity.pdbx_description
1 polymer ?
#
loop_
_entity_poly.entity_id
_entity_poly.type
_entity_poly.pdbx_seq_one_letter_code
_entity_poly.pdbx_strand_id
1 'polypeptide(L)'
;MYKSRNDELYHVLKEKGYPEDFCREIAYKQMNTDYTATRMLGYLYRITNPRPEDVVDEMLAILSDRNAIIQKKELEHAQATINQVYRNGL
;
A
#
# COMPACT_ATOMS: atom_id res chain seq x y z
N MET A 1 -11.44 -11.13 -15.92
CA MET A 1 -10.25 -11.07 -15.05
C MET A 1 -9.62 -9.70 -15.23
N TYR A 2 -9.34 -8.97 -14.14
CA TYR A 2 -8.70 -7.65 -14.21
C TYR A 2 -7.24 -7.76 -14.69
N LYS A 3 -6.74 -6.73 -15.39
CA LYS A 3 -5.38 -6.75 -15.95
C LYS A 3 -4.30 -6.58 -14.87
N SER A 4 -4.62 -5.86 -13.80
CA SER A 4 -3.76 -5.66 -12.63
C SER A 4 -4.60 -5.59 -11.36
N ARG A 5 -3.94 -5.70 -10.20
CA ARG A 5 -4.60 -5.53 -8.90
C ARG A 5 -5.09 -4.10 -8.70
N ASN A 6 -4.39 -3.14 -9.29
CA ASN A 6 -4.77 -1.73 -9.31
C ASN A 6 -6.04 -1.50 -10.12
N ASP A 7 -6.21 -2.18 -11.26
CA ASP A 7 -7.45 -2.09 -12.06
C ASP A 7 -8.64 -2.65 -11.29
N GLU A 8 -8.47 -3.79 -10.62
CA GLU A 8 -9.50 -4.35 -9.75
C GLU A 8 -9.88 -3.38 -8.63
N LEU A 9 -8.89 -2.76 -7.98
CA LEU A 9 -9.12 -1.76 -6.96
C LEU A 9 -9.90 -0.55 -7.50
N TYR A 10 -9.50 -0.03 -8.66
CA TYR A 10 -10.22 1.05 -9.32
C TYR A 10 -11.68 0.68 -9.58
N HIS A 11 -11.94 -0.52 -10.12
CA HIS A 11 -13.30 -0.98 -10.39
C HIS A 11 -14.12 -1.15 -9.12
N VAL A 12 -13.57 -1.73 -8.06
CA VAL A 12 -14.27 -1.89 -6.76
C VAL A 12 -14.63 -0.52 -6.15
N LEU A 13 -13.74 0.47 -6.23
CA LEU A 13 -14.03 1.83 -5.77
C LEU A 13 -15.15 2.48 -6.61
N LYS A 14 -15.14 2.27 -7.93
CA LYS A 14 -16.20 2.75 -8.83
C LYS A 14 -17.55 2.09 -8.54
N GLU A 15 -17.58 0.79 -8.29
CA GLU A 15 -18.80 0.04 -7.94
C GLU A 15 -19.43 0.53 -6.63
N LYS A 16 -18.61 1.01 -5.69
CA LYS A 16 -19.06 1.65 -4.44
C LYS A 16 -19.56 3.10 -4.63
N GLY A 17 -19.47 3.65 -5.84
CA GLY A 17 -20.04 4.96 -6.18
C GLY A 17 -19.14 6.16 -5.89
N TYR A 18 -17.84 5.95 -5.67
CA TYR A 18 -16.92 7.07 -5.46
C TYR A 18 -16.63 7.85 -6.76
N PRO A 19 -16.28 9.16 -6.66
CA PRO A 19 -15.92 9.98 -7.81
C PRO A 19 -14.75 9.39 -8.61
N GLU A 20 -14.77 9.57 -9.94
CA GLU A 20 -13.75 9.05 -10.86
C GLU A 20 -12.32 9.44 -10.44
N ASP A 21 -12.10 10.71 -10.14
CA ASP A 21 -10.78 11.23 -9.77
C ASP A 21 -10.29 10.63 -8.45
N PHE A 22 -11.20 10.41 -7.50
CA PHE A 22 -10.90 9.74 -6.25
C PHE A 22 -10.47 8.29 -6.51
N CYS A 23 -11.22 7.54 -7.30
CA CYS A 23 -10.88 6.15 -7.65
C CYS A 23 -9.49 6.07 -8.32
N ARG A 24 -9.19 6.98 -9.24
CA ARG A 24 -7.89 7.01 -9.94
C ARG A 24 -6.74 7.36 -9.03
N GLU A 25 -6.93 8.34 -8.14
CA GLU A 25 -5.92 8.76 -7.18
C GLU A 25 -5.54 7.59 -6.25
N ILE A 26 -6.54 6.96 -5.65
CA ILE A 26 -6.31 5.82 -4.74
C ILE A 26 -5.68 4.65 -5.50
N ALA A 27 -6.28 4.23 -6.61
CA ALA A 27 -5.89 2.99 -7.28
C ALA A 27 -4.54 3.09 -7.99
N TYR A 28 -4.25 4.19 -8.69
CA TYR A 28 -3.10 4.25 -9.59
C TYR A 28 -1.93 5.07 -9.07
N LYS A 29 -2.16 6.05 -8.17
CA LYS A 29 -1.09 6.86 -7.60
C LYS A 29 -0.68 6.38 -6.21
N GLN A 30 -1.65 6.22 -5.32
CA GLN A 30 -1.36 5.92 -3.91
C GLN A 30 -1.12 4.42 -3.67
N MET A 31 -2.02 3.56 -4.15
CA MET A 31 -1.91 2.10 -3.99
C MET A 31 -1.13 1.43 -5.13
N ASN A 32 -0.10 2.10 -5.66
CA ASN A 32 0.59 1.77 -6.92
C ASN A 32 1.41 0.45 -6.96
N THR A 33 1.33 -0.39 -5.94
CA THR A 33 1.93 -1.73 -5.91
C THR A 33 0.88 -2.80 -5.67
N ASP A 34 1.12 -4.03 -6.14
CA ASP A 34 0.23 -5.16 -5.86
C ASP A 34 0.01 -5.40 -4.36
N TYR A 35 1.03 -5.15 -3.52
CA TYR A 35 0.94 -5.25 -2.08
C TYR A 35 -0.09 -4.28 -1.49
N THR A 36 0.05 -2.98 -1.80
CA THR A 36 -0.85 -1.93 -1.31
C THR A 36 -2.26 -2.10 -1.87
N ALA A 37 -2.40 -2.43 -3.16
CA ALA A 37 -3.68 -2.67 -3.80
C ALA A 37 -4.42 -3.88 -3.20
N THR A 38 -3.70 -4.97 -2.92
CA THR A 38 -4.28 -6.17 -2.28
C THR A 38 -4.79 -5.89 -0.87
N ARG A 39 -4.05 -5.10 -0.08
CA ARG A 39 -4.46 -4.70 1.27
C ARG A 39 -5.74 -3.85 1.22
N MET A 40 -5.78 -2.85 0.35
CA MET A 40 -6.95 -1.99 0.15
C MET A 40 -8.17 -2.78 -0.32
N LEU A 41 -8.01 -3.69 -1.29
CA LEU A 41 -9.10 -4.59 -1.72
C LEU A 41 -9.64 -5.44 -0.56
N GLY A 42 -8.75 -5.95 0.29
CA GLY A 42 -9.16 -6.68 1.49
C GLY A 42 -10.06 -5.84 2.41
N TYR A 43 -9.71 -4.57 2.64
CA TYR A 43 -10.56 -3.65 3.40
C TYR A 43 -11.91 -3.44 2.73
N LEU A 44 -11.93 -3.09 1.44
CA LEU A 44 -13.15 -2.78 0.69
C LEU A 44 -14.11 -3.97 0.55
N TYR A 45 -13.61 -5.21 0.61
CA TYR A 45 -14.45 -6.41 0.65
C TYR A 45 -15.07 -6.70 2.02
N ARG A 46 -14.46 -6.21 3.10
CA ARG A 46 -15.01 -6.36 4.46
C ARG A 46 -15.97 -5.24 4.82
N ILE A 47 -15.75 -4.04 4.28
CA ILE A 47 -16.57 -2.87 4.59
C ILE A 47 -17.53 -2.57 3.44
N THR A 48 -18.83 -2.67 3.73
CA THR A 48 -19.89 -2.56 2.72
C THR A 48 -19.98 -1.16 2.11
N ASN A 49 -20.10 -0.12 2.93
CA ASN A 49 -20.28 1.26 2.47
C ASN A 49 -19.40 2.23 3.28
N PRO A 50 -18.06 2.18 3.13
CA PRO A 50 -17.19 3.09 3.83
C PRO A 50 -17.41 4.52 3.33
N ARG A 51 -17.27 5.52 4.19
CA ARG A 51 -17.24 6.91 3.73
C ARG A 51 -15.89 7.17 3.03
N PRO A 52 -15.79 8.17 2.15
CA PRO A 52 -14.51 8.52 1.52
C PRO A 52 -13.38 8.74 2.53
N GLU A 53 -13.69 9.32 3.70
CA GLU A 53 -12.74 9.52 4.79
C GLU A 53 -12.21 8.18 5.33
N ASP A 54 -13.08 7.19 5.54
CA ASP A 54 -12.68 5.88 6.05
C ASP A 54 -11.78 5.13 5.04
N VAL A 55 -11.99 5.35 3.73
CA VAL A 55 -11.12 4.81 2.66
C VAL A 55 -9.75 5.50 2.68
N VAL A 56 -9.71 6.82 2.89
CA VAL A 56 -8.46 7.58 2.99
C VAL A 56 -7.68 7.20 4.24
N ASP A 57 -8.36 6.99 5.37
CA ASP A 57 -7.73 6.57 6.62
C ASP A 57 -7.08 5.19 6.47
N GLU A 58 -7.77 4.22 5.87
CA GLU A 58 -7.19 2.90 5.57
C GLU A 58 -6.01 3.02 4.59
N MET A 59 -6.12 3.89 3.58
CA MET A 59 -5.04 4.12 2.63
C MET A 59 -3.78 4.63 3.34
N LEU A 60 -3.92 5.61 4.22
CA LEU A 60 -2.82 6.17 5.00
C LEU A 60 -2.22 5.13 5.95
N ALA A 61 -3.05 4.30 6.60
CA ALA A 61 -2.58 3.21 7.44
C ALA A 61 -1.72 2.21 6.65
N ILE A 62 -2.18 1.77 5.48
CA ILE A 62 -1.44 0.85 4.60
C ILE A 62 -0.11 1.47 4.14
N LEU A 63 -0.09 2.76 3.79
CA LEU A 63 1.14 3.45 3.38
C LEU A 63 2.12 3.60 4.55
N SER A 64 1.63 3.87 5.75
CA SER A 64 2.43 3.92 6.97
C SER A 64 3.09 2.58 7.27
N ASP A 65 2.32 1.48 7.22
CA ASP A 65 2.83 0.12 7.41
C ASP A 65 3.94 -0.22 6.39
N ARG A 66 3.73 0.13 5.12
CA ARG A 66 4.73 -0.04 4.06
C ARG A 66 6.03 0.69 4.40
N ASN A 67 5.94 1.95 4.81
CA ASN A 67 7.10 2.78 5.12
C ASN A 67 7.89 2.22 6.33
N ALA A 68 7.18 1.77 7.37
CA ALA A 68 7.80 1.14 8.53
C ALA A 68 8.60 -0.12 8.15
N ILE A 69 8.07 -0.94 7.21
CA ILE A 69 8.78 -2.13 6.70
C ILE A 69 10.06 -1.74 5.94
N ILE A 70 9.99 -0.72 5.08
CA ILE A 70 11.15 -0.23 4.32
C ILE A 70 12.24 0.27 5.28
N GLN A 71 11.86 1.14 6.22
CA GLN A 71 12.79 1.72 7.19
C GLN A 71 13.46 0.64 8.04
N LYS A 72 12.71 -0.38 8.47
CA LYS A 72 13.27 -1.52 9.22
C LYS A 72 14.32 -2.27 8.40
N LYS A 73 14.06 -2.53 7.12
CA LYS A 73 15.01 -3.22 6.23
C LYS A 73 16.27 -2.42 5.98
N GLU A 74 16.16 -1.11 5.82
CA GLU A 74 17.31 -0.21 5.66
C GLU A 74 18.21 -0.24 6.90
N LEU A 75 17.62 -0.20 8.10
CA LEU A 75 18.35 -0.32 9.36
C LEU A 75 19.04 -1.69 9.52
N GLU A 76 18.34 -2.78 9.18
CA GLU A 76 18.91 -4.13 9.19
C GLU A 76 20.08 -4.26 8.21
N HIS A 77 19.96 -3.68 7.01
CA HIS A 77 21.03 -3.66 6.01
C HIS A 77 22.23 -2.86 6.51
N ALA A 78 22.02 -1.65 7.05
CA ALA A 78 23.09 -0.83 7.62
C ALA A 78 23.84 -1.57 8.75
N GLN A 79 23.11 -2.26 9.63
CA GLN A 79 23.72 -3.07 10.69
C GLN A 79 24.52 -4.25 10.13
N ALA A 80 24.04 -4.92 9.08
CA ALA A 80 24.76 -6.00 8.42
C ALA A 80 26.06 -5.52 7.75
N THR A 81 26.03 -4.36 7.10
CA THR A 81 27.23 -3.73 6.52
C THR A 81 28.25 -3.36 7.61
N ILE A 82 27.81 -2.75 8.71
CA ILE A 82 28.68 -2.45 9.85
C ILE A 82 29.32 -3.74 10.39
N ASN A 83 28.52 -4.80 10.58
CA ASN A 83 29.03 -6.09 11.06
C ASN A 83 30.01 -6.74 10.08
N GLN A 84 29.86 -6.55 8.77
CA GLN A 84 30.84 -7.00 7.78
C GLN A 84 32.17 -6.25 7.87
N VAL A 85 32.14 -4.93 8.09
CA VAL A 85 33.36 -4.13 8.31
C VAL A 85 34.08 -4.59 9.57
N TYR A 86 33.35 -4.83 10.67
CA TYR A 86 33.93 -5.35 11.91
C TYR A 86 34.46 -6.79 11.78
N ARG A 87 33.84 -7.65 10.95
CA ARG A 87 34.28 -9.04 10.75
C ARG A 87 35.42 -9.20 9.75
N ASN A 88 35.47 -8.37 8.72
CA ASN A 88 36.46 -8.50 7.65
C ASN A 88 37.73 -7.67 7.91
N GLY A 89 37.72 -6.79 8.94
CA GLY A 89 38.87 -5.98 9.30
C GLY A 89 39.21 -4.91 8.25
N LEU A 90 39.84 -3.83 8.70
CA LEU A 90 40.63 -2.94 7.84
C LEU A 90 41.98 -3.60 7.53
#